data_AF-A0A7W8QK04-F1
#
_entry.id   AF-A0A7W8QK04-F1
#
_cell.length_a   1.000
_cell.length_b   1.000
_cell.length_c   1.000
_cell.angle_alpha   90.00
_cell.angle_beta   90.00
_cell.angle_gamma   90.00
#
_symmetry.space_group_name_H-M   'P 1'
#
loop_
_entity.id
_entity.type
_entity.pdbx_description
1 polymer ?
#
loop_
_entity_poly.entity_id
_entity_poly.type
_entity_poly.pdbx_seq_one_letter_code
_entity_poly.pdbx_strand_id
1 'polypeptide(L)' 'MDTDPTQHGTHGTHTSTRCSGCGWPEDEAYRVVSRHTVSAGQIVYTRCPCGRLRVRLFRVPGAVHG' A
#
# COMPACT_ATOMS: atom_id res chain seq x y z
N MET A 1 18.15 32.83 18.90
CA MET A 1 18.58 32.84 17.49
C MET A 1 19.63 31.74 17.42
N ASP A 2 19.43 30.56 16.89
CA ASP A 2 18.50 30.05 15.89
C ASP A 2 18.35 28.54 16.19
N THR A 3 17.14 28.05 16.42
CA THR A 3 16.87 26.62 16.48
C THR A 3 16.01 26.32 15.27
N ASP A 4 16.62 26.00 14.13
CA ASP A 4 15.90 25.42 12.99
C ASP A 4 15.44 24.00 13.36
N PRO A 5 14.14 23.73 13.45
CA PRO A 5 13.63 22.38 13.57
C PRO A 5 12.99 22.01 12.23
N THR A 6 13.74 22.09 11.13
CA THR A 6 13.24 21.64 9.83
C THR A 6 14.20 20.66 9.19
N GLN A 7 14.53 19.60 9.92
CA GLN A 7 14.92 18.35 9.30
C GLN A 7 13.65 17.64 8.80
N HIS A 8 12.89 18.28 7.91
CA HIS A 8 11.92 17.60 7.07
C HIS A 8 12.72 16.70 6.13
N GLY A 9 12.95 15.47 6.59
CA GLY A 9 13.68 14.46 5.84
C GLY A 9 13.16 14.40 4.42
N THR A 10 14.05 14.67 3.46
CA THR A 10 13.87 14.29 2.06
C THR A 10 13.57 12.80 2.04
N HIS A 11 12.28 12.45 1.95
CA HIS A 11 11.82 11.10 1.77
C HIS A 11 12.19 10.70 0.33
N GLY A 12 13.46 10.34 0.17
CA GLY A 12 14.02 9.84 -1.08
C GLY A 12 13.18 8.68 -1.56
N THR A 13 12.87 8.71 -2.85
CA THR A 13 12.11 7.71 -3.60
C THR A 13 12.70 6.31 -3.38
N HIS A 14 12.20 5.60 -2.36
CA HIS A 14 12.56 4.22 -2.13
C HIS A 14 11.68 3.36 -3.04
N THR A 15 12.23 2.90 -4.16
CA THR A 15 11.61 1.98 -5.13
C THR A 15 11.49 0.54 -4.59
N SER A 16 11.17 0.43 -3.30
CA SER A 16 10.66 -0.76 -2.63
C SER A 16 9.61 -0.25 -1.67
N THR A 17 8.35 -0.17 -2.12
CA THR A 17 7.26 0.32 -1.27
C THR A 17 7.19 -0.65 -0.10
N ARG A 18 7.62 -0.18 1.07
CA ARG A 18 7.59 -0.89 2.35
C ARG A 18 6.65 -0.14 3.24
N CYS A 19 6.02 -0.84 4.18
CA CYS A 19 5.10 -0.19 5.08
C CYS A 19 5.80 0.85 5.95
N SER A 20 5.32 2.10 5.93
CA SER A 20 5.91 3.19 6.72
C SER A 20 5.82 3.00 8.25
N GLY A 21 5.08 2.00 8.73
CA GLY A 21 5.02 1.67 10.16
C GLY A 21 5.91 0.49 10.58
N CYS A 22 5.93 -0.60 9.80
CA CYS A 22 6.57 -1.89 10.14
C CYS A 22 7.79 -2.22 9.28
N GLY A 23 8.00 -1.53 8.15
CA GLY A 23 9.00 -1.90 7.15
C GLY A 23 8.64 -3.13 6.30
N TRP A 24 7.49 -3.78 6.54
CA TRP A 24 7.07 -4.98 5.79
C TRP A 24 6.91 -4.70 4.28
N PRO A 25 7.36 -5.60 3.38
CA PRO A 25 7.25 -5.42 1.93
C PRO A 25 5.80 -5.23 1.50
N GLU A 26 5.51 -4.23 0.66
CA GLU A 26 4.15 -4.00 0.19
C GLU A 26 3.71 -4.92 -0.93
N ASP A 27 4.61 -5.62 -1.61
CA ASP A 27 4.27 -6.64 -2.58
C ASP A 27 3.77 -7.93 -1.89
N GLU A 28 4.27 -8.22 -0.70
CA GLU A 28 3.90 -9.41 0.06
C GLU A 28 2.61 -9.21 0.87
N ALA A 29 1.67 -10.16 0.79
CA ALA A 29 0.44 -10.13 1.56
C ALA A 29 0.60 -10.96 2.83
N TYR A 30 0.79 -10.30 3.98
CA TYR A 30 0.91 -11.01 5.26
C TYR A 30 -0.39 -11.74 5.67
N ARG A 31 -1.53 -11.04 5.64
CA ARG A 31 -2.84 -11.64 5.85
C ARG A 31 -3.88 -10.98 4.96
N VAL A 32 -4.56 -11.77 4.14
CA VAL A 32 -5.76 -11.35 3.43
C VAL A 32 -6.93 -11.37 4.40
N VAL A 33 -7.65 -10.25 4.52
CA VAL A 33 -8.80 -10.14 5.42
C VAL A 33 -10.12 -10.23 4.67
N SER A 34 -10.17 -9.76 3.43
CA SER A 34 -11.34 -9.91 2.57
C SER A 34 -10.97 -9.81 1.09
N ARG A 35 -11.83 -10.40 0.25
CA ARG A 35 -11.72 -10.40 -1.21
C ARG A 35 -13.09 -10.11 -1.78
N HIS A 36 -13.18 -9.13 -2.66
CA HIS A 36 -14.44 -8.70 -3.27
C HIS A 36 -14.25 -8.62 -4.79
N THR A 37 -15.06 -9.36 -5.53
CA THR A 37 -15.13 -9.21 -6.98
C THR A 37 -16.00 -7.99 -7.29
N VAL A 38 -15.51 -7.14 -8.19
CA VAL A 38 -16.17 -5.92 -8.68
C VAL A 38 -16.15 -5.92 -10.20
N SER A 39 -16.94 -5.05 -10.84
CA SER A 39 -16.97 -4.96 -12.31
C SER A 39 -15.60 -4.68 -12.93
N ALA A 40 -14.75 -3.89 -12.25
CA ALA A 40 -13.40 -3.57 -12.68
C ALA A 40 -12.36 -4.70 -12.40
N GLY A 41 -12.73 -5.76 -11.67
CA GLY A 41 -11.86 -6.89 -11.31
C GLY A 41 -12.02 -7.37 -9.87
N GLN A 42 -10.93 -7.44 -9.10
CA GLN A 42 -10.96 -7.94 -7.73
C GLN A 42 -10.27 -6.97 -6.77
N ILE A 43 -10.99 -6.53 -5.75
CA ILE A 43 -10.45 -5.78 -4.62
C ILE A 43 -10.04 -6.78 -3.53
N VAL A 44 -8.79 -6.70 -3.10
CA VAL A 44 -8.25 -7.50 -1.99
C VAL A 44 -7.80 -6.57 -0.89
N TYR A 45 -8.29 -6.84 0.32
CA TYR A 45 -7.87 -6.15 1.52
C TYR A 45 -6.84 -7.00 2.26
N THR A 46 -5.70 -6.41 2.60
CA THR A 46 -4.62 -7.08 3.32
C THR A 46 -4.21 -6.29 4.56
N ARG A 47 -3.65 -6.97 5.56
CA ARG A 47 -3.22 -6.36 6.82
C ARG A 47 -1.70 -6.55 7.00
N CYS A 48 -0.94 -5.47 7.27
CA CYS A 48 0.47 -5.61 7.73
C CYS A 48 0.47 -6.30 9.10
N PRO A 49 1.57 -6.99 9.47
CA PRO A 49 1.85 -7.34 10.87
C PRO A 49 1.59 -6.21 11.88
N CYS A 50 1.88 -4.94 11.55
CA CYS A 50 1.58 -3.80 12.44
C CYS A 50 0.10 -3.44 12.58
N GLY A 51 -0.79 -4.10 11.85
CA GLY A 51 -2.22 -3.87 11.90
C GLY A 51 -2.77 -2.90 10.85
N ARG A 52 -1.91 -2.20 10.08
CA ARG A 52 -2.35 -1.31 9.00
C ARG A 52 -3.08 -2.08 7.89
N LEU A 53 -4.24 -1.56 7.48
CA LEU A 53 -5.03 -2.09 6.37
C LEU A 53 -4.53 -1.52 5.04
N ARG A 54 -4.50 -2.38 4.01
CA ARG A 54 -4.12 -2.06 2.64
C ARG A 54 -5.19 -2.57 1.70
N VAL A 55 -5.37 -1.87 0.59
CA VAL A 55 -6.34 -2.22 -0.45
C VAL A 55 -5.60 -2.34 -1.77
N ARG A 56 -5.82 -3.44 -2.50
CA ARG A 56 -5.24 -3.69 -3.82
C ARG A 56 -6.35 -4.02 -4.81
N LEU A 57 -6.34 -3.38 -5.98
CA LEU A 57 -7.23 -3.71 -7.08
C LEU A 57 -6.45 -4.51 -8.12
N PHE A 58 -6.82 -5.77 -8.31
CA PHE A 58 -6.40 -6.59 -9.43
C PHE A 58 -7.40 -6.40 -10.56
N ARG A 59 -7.01 -5.65 -11.59
CA ARG A 59 -7.85 -5.48 -12.78
C ARG A 59 -7.80 -6.74 -13.62
N VAL A 60 -8.94 -7.10 -14.19
CA VAL A 60 -8.97 -8.10 -15.27
C VAL A 60 -8.46 -7.42 -16.54
N PRO A 61 -7.42 -7.97 -17.21
CA PRO A 61 -7.01 -7.47 -18.52
C PRO A 61 -8.20 -7.54 -19.48
N GLY A 62 -8.55 -6.42 -20.12
CA GLY A 62 -9.68 -6.33 -21.06
C GLY A 62 -10.94 -5.68 -20.51
N ALA A 63 -10.99 -5.31 -19.22
CA ALA A 63 -12.01 -4.40 -18.70
C ALA A 63 -11.71 -2.96 -19.17
N VAL A 64 -12.01 -2.67 -20.45
CA VAL A 64 -12.14 -1.29 -20.92
C VAL A 64 -13.40 -0.71 -20.29
N HIS A 65 -13.31 0.50 -19.75
CA HIS A 65 -14.51 1.25 -19.37
C HIS A 65 -15.27 1.55 -20.66
N GLY A 66 -16.40 0.86 -20.87
CA GLY A 66 -17.36 1.18 -21.93
C GLY A 66 -18.14 2.45 -21.61
#